data_AF-Q4W5K4-F1
#
_entry.id   AF-Q4W5K4-F1
#
_cell.length_a   1.000
_cell.length_b   1.000
_cell.length_c   1.000
_cell.angle_alpha   90.00
_cell.angle_beta   90.00
_cell.angle_gamma   90.00
#
_symmetry.space_group_name_H-M   'P 1'
#
loop_
_entity.id
_entity.type
_entity.pdbx_description
1 polymer ?
#
loop_
_entity_poly.entity_id
_entity_poly.type
_entity_poly.pdbx_seq_one_letter_code
_entity_poly.pdbx_strand_id
1 'polypeptide(L)'
;MYRPARVTSTSRFLNPYVVCFIVVAGVVILAVTIALLVYFLAFDQKSYFYRSSFQLLNVEYNSQLNSPATQEYRTLSGRIESLITKTFKESNLRNQFIRAHVAKLRQDGSGVRADVVMKFQFTRNNNGASMKSRIESVLRQMLNNSGNLEINPSTEITSLTDQAAANWLINECGAGPDLITLSEQRILGGTEAEEGSWPWQVSLRLNNAHHCGGSLINNMWILTAAHCFR
;
A
#
# COMPACT_ATOMS: atom_id res chain seq x y z
N MET A 1 43.79 -13.25 74.92
CA MET A 1 43.09 -12.01 74.49
C MET A 1 42.87 -12.08 72.99
N TYR A 2 41.65 -12.39 72.54
CA TYR A 2 41.26 -12.36 71.11
C TYR A 2 40.75 -10.96 70.78
N ARG A 3 41.35 -10.30 69.78
CA ARG A 3 40.91 -8.98 69.30
C ARG A 3 40.00 -9.20 68.08
N PRO A 4 38.74 -8.74 68.07
CA PRO A 4 37.87 -9.00 66.94
C PRO A 4 38.27 -8.12 65.76
N ALA A 5 38.26 -8.70 64.56
CA ALA A 5 38.46 -7.97 63.31
C ALA A 5 37.24 -7.07 63.05
N ARG A 6 37.48 -5.77 62.85
CA ARG A 6 36.44 -4.80 62.51
C ARG A 6 36.18 -4.88 61.01
N VAL A 7 35.05 -5.47 60.61
CA VAL A 7 34.56 -5.45 59.24
C VAL A 7 34.06 -4.04 58.93
N THR A 8 34.76 -3.30 58.09
CA THR A 8 34.28 -2.03 57.51
C THR A 8 33.19 -2.34 56.47
N SER A 9 31.94 -2.27 56.90
CA SER A 9 30.78 -2.21 55.99
C SER A 9 30.83 -0.88 55.25
N THR A 10 31.32 -0.89 54.01
CA THR A 10 31.21 0.24 53.09
C THR A 10 29.79 0.22 52.51
N SER A 11 28.83 0.74 53.27
CA SER A 11 27.53 1.10 52.71
C SER A 11 27.76 2.25 51.74
N ARG A 12 27.77 1.95 50.43
CA ARG A 12 27.71 2.98 49.39
C ARG A 12 26.30 3.55 49.38
N PHE A 13 26.00 4.42 50.35
CA PHE A 13 24.81 5.26 50.30
C PHE A 13 25.02 6.23 49.15
N LEU A 14 24.43 5.91 47.99
CA LEU A 14 24.30 6.84 46.87
C LEU A 14 23.65 8.13 47.41
N ASN A 15 24.22 9.28 47.05
CA ASN A 15 23.70 10.59 47.44
C ASN A 15 22.19 10.64 47.10
N PRO A 16 21.31 11.06 48.03
CA PRO A 16 19.86 11.07 47.81
C PRO A 16 19.45 11.81 46.53
N TYR A 17 20.20 12.83 46.11
CA TYR A 17 19.97 13.53 44.84
C TYR A 17 20.25 12.64 43.62
N VAL A 18 21.28 11.79 43.68
CA VAL A 18 21.62 10.84 42.62
C VAL A 18 20.57 9.74 42.52
N VAL A 19 20.09 9.24 43.66
CA VAL A 19 18.98 8.26 43.69
C VAL A 19 17.71 8.87 43.10
N CYS A 20 17.37 10.10 43.47
CA CYS A 20 16.22 10.81 42.92
C CYS A 20 16.31 10.99 41.40
N PHE A 21 17.48 11.40 40.89
CA PHE A 21 17.70 11.57 39.45
C PHE A 21 17.55 10.25 38.68
N ILE A 22 18.11 9.15 39.18
CA ILE A 22 17.99 7.82 38.55
C ILE A 22 16.53 7.36 38.51
N VAL A 23 15.79 7.56 39.60
CA VAL A 23 14.37 7.19 39.66
C VAL A 23 13.55 8.01 38.68
N VAL A 24 13.74 9.33 38.63
CA VAL A 24 13.02 10.22 37.69
C VAL A 24 13.36 9.84 36.25
N ALA A 25 14.64 9.65 35.91
CA ALA A 25 15.06 9.23 34.58
C ALA A 25 14.44 7.88 34.20
N GLY A 26 14.40 6.91 35.13
CA GLY A 26 13.76 5.62 34.91
C GLY A 26 12.26 5.74 34.63
N VAL A 27 11.54 6.58 35.38
CA VAL A 27 10.11 6.84 35.16
C VAL A 27 9.85 7.51 33.82
N VAL A 28 10.67 8.49 33.43
CA VAL A 28 10.54 9.16 32.13
C VAL A 28 10.79 8.19 30.97
N ILE A 29 11.84 7.37 31.06
CA ILE A 29 12.12 6.33 30.05
C ILE A 29 10.95 5.35 29.94
N LEU A 30 10.41 4.89 31.08
CA LEU A 30 9.26 4.00 31.09
C LEU A 30 8.03 4.65 30.44
N ALA A 31 7.73 5.91 30.75
CA ALA A 31 6.62 6.64 30.17
C ALA A 31 6.77 6.80 28.65
N VAL A 32 7.96 7.17 28.18
CA VAL A 32 8.26 7.33 26.74
C VAL A 32 8.16 5.98 26.02
N THR A 33 8.69 4.90 26.60
CA THR A 33 8.61 3.57 25.99
C THR A 33 7.16 3.08 25.90
N ILE A 34 6.35 3.27 26.95
CA ILE A 34 4.91 2.93 26.91
C ILE A 34 4.19 3.77 25.84
N ALA A 35 4.45 5.08 25.78
CA ALA A 35 3.83 5.96 24.79
C ALA A 35 4.19 5.53 23.35
N LEU A 36 5.47 5.23 23.09
CA LEU A 36 5.92 4.71 21.79
C LEU A 36 5.27 3.36 21.47
N LEU A 37 5.18 2.44 22.44
CA LEU A 37 4.51 1.16 22.24
C LEU A 37 3.02 1.34 21.92
N VAL A 38 2.31 2.22 22.62
CA VAL A 38 0.90 2.52 22.32
C VAL A 38 0.78 3.15 20.93
N TYR A 39 1.65 4.10 20.57
CA TYR A 39 1.68 4.70 19.25
C TYR A 39 1.87 3.65 18.14
N PHE A 40 2.91 2.82 18.25
CA PHE A 40 3.22 1.78 17.26
C PHE A 40 2.20 0.62 17.23
N LEU A 41 1.54 0.29 18.34
CA LEU A 41 0.59 -0.82 18.37
C LEU A 41 -0.85 -0.41 18.05
N ALA A 42 -1.26 0.80 18.46
CA ALA A 42 -2.64 1.28 18.30
C ALA A 42 -2.83 2.19 17.08
N PHE A 43 -1.81 2.97 16.70
CA PHE A 43 -1.93 4.01 15.68
C PHE A 43 -1.17 3.71 14.38
N ASP A 44 -0.09 2.92 14.42
CA ASP A 44 0.63 2.51 13.21
C ASP A 44 -0.17 1.46 12.41
N GLN A 45 -1.08 1.93 11.56
CA GLN A 45 -1.82 1.07 10.65
C GLN A 45 -0.98 0.79 9.41
N LYS A 46 -0.56 -0.48 9.25
CA LYS A 46 0.22 -0.91 8.10
C LYS A 46 -0.66 -1.25 6.90
N SER A 47 -0.12 -1.01 5.71
CA SER A 47 -0.72 -1.44 4.46
C SER A 47 -0.44 -2.92 4.23
N TYR A 48 -1.46 -3.64 3.77
CA TYR A 48 -1.39 -5.05 3.41
C TYR A 48 -2.02 -5.24 2.04
N PHE A 49 -1.36 -6.01 1.19
CA PHE A 49 -1.78 -6.26 -0.18
C PHE A 49 -2.27 -7.69 -0.33
N TYR A 50 -3.40 -7.86 -1.01
CA TYR A 50 -3.96 -9.17 -1.33
C TYR A 50 -4.26 -9.24 -2.83
N ARG A 51 -3.91 -10.37 -3.44
CA ARG A 51 -4.22 -10.67 -4.83
C ARG A 51 -5.31 -11.72 -4.91
N SER A 52 -6.21 -11.56 -5.87
CA SER A 52 -7.17 -12.58 -6.27
C SER A 52 -7.35 -12.56 -7.78
N SER A 53 -7.71 -13.70 -8.35
CA SER A 53 -7.97 -13.85 -9.78
C SER A 53 -9.46 -14.14 -9.99
N PHE A 54 -10.11 -13.33 -10.80
CA PHE A 54 -11.55 -13.39 -11.02
C PHE A 54 -11.84 -13.82 -12.45
N GLN A 55 -12.62 -14.89 -12.63
CA GLN A 55 -13.10 -15.28 -13.94
C GLN A 55 -14.39 -14.51 -14.25
N LEU A 56 -14.45 -13.88 -15.42
CA LEU A 56 -15.63 -13.17 -15.90
C LEU A 56 -16.43 -14.11 -16.80
N LEU A 57 -17.65 -14.47 -16.38
CA LEU A 57 -18.45 -15.47 -17.10
C LEU A 57 -19.18 -14.87 -18.32
N ASN A 58 -19.53 -13.58 -18.26
CA ASN A 58 -20.31 -12.89 -19.30
C ASN A 58 -19.46 -11.95 -20.18
N VAL A 59 -18.16 -12.21 -20.32
CA VAL A 59 -17.26 -11.38 -21.12
C VAL A 59 -16.38 -12.27 -22.00
N GLU A 60 -16.51 -12.12 -23.31
CA GLU A 60 -15.62 -12.77 -24.28
C GLU A 60 -14.30 -12.00 -24.39
N TYR A 61 -13.21 -12.76 -24.49
CA TYR A 61 -11.89 -12.18 -24.69
C TYR A 61 -11.75 -11.58 -26.09
N ASN A 62 -11.22 -10.37 -26.17
CA ASN A 62 -10.88 -9.72 -27.45
C ASN A 62 -9.48 -9.12 -27.40
N SER A 63 -8.91 -8.80 -28.56
CA SER A 63 -7.56 -8.26 -28.68
C SER A 63 -7.39 -6.86 -28.08
N GLN A 64 -8.46 -6.10 -27.86
CA GLN A 64 -8.39 -4.80 -27.18
C GLN A 64 -8.09 -4.97 -25.68
N LEU A 65 -8.43 -6.12 -25.09
CA LEU A 65 -8.07 -6.45 -23.70
C LEU A 65 -6.58 -6.78 -23.51
N ASN A 66 -5.77 -6.83 -24.59
CA ASN A 66 -4.32 -7.04 -24.50
C ASN A 66 -3.55 -5.82 -23.97
N SER A 67 -4.16 -4.62 -24.02
CA SER A 67 -3.45 -3.38 -23.69
C SER A 67 -4.27 -2.47 -22.77
N PRO A 68 -3.70 -2.04 -21.63
CA PRO A 68 -4.32 -1.04 -20.75
C PRO A 68 -4.57 0.33 -21.38
N ALA A 69 -3.99 0.60 -22.54
CA ALA A 69 -4.22 1.83 -23.29
C ALA A 69 -5.59 1.87 -23.98
N THR A 70 -6.25 0.72 -24.17
CA THR A 70 -7.51 0.67 -24.91
C THR A 70 -8.70 1.10 -24.06
N GLN A 71 -9.73 1.63 -24.72
CA GLN A 71 -10.97 2.03 -24.06
C GLN A 71 -11.70 0.84 -23.43
N GLU A 72 -11.69 -0.31 -24.11
CA GLU A 72 -12.36 -1.53 -23.63
C GLU A 72 -11.70 -2.06 -22.35
N TYR A 73 -10.37 -2.12 -22.31
CA TYR A 73 -9.62 -2.52 -21.11
C TYR A 73 -9.93 -1.58 -19.93
N ARG A 74 -9.91 -0.27 -20.16
CA ARG A 74 -10.17 0.75 -19.11
C ARG A 74 -11.61 0.67 -18.60
N THR A 75 -12.57 0.50 -19.50
CA THR A 75 -13.99 0.40 -19.16
C THR A 75 -14.26 -0.85 -18.34
N LEU A 76 -13.74 -2.01 -18.77
CA LEU A 76 -13.91 -3.27 -18.08
C LEU A 76 -13.20 -3.27 -16.72
N SER A 77 -11.94 -2.82 -16.67
CA SER A 77 -11.18 -2.69 -15.42
C SER A 77 -11.87 -1.77 -14.42
N GLY A 78 -12.35 -0.60 -14.87
CA GLY A 78 -13.09 0.33 -14.02
C GLY A 78 -14.40 -0.24 -13.46
N ARG A 79 -15.13 -1.05 -14.25
CA ARG A 79 -16.33 -1.76 -13.77
C ARG A 79 -15.99 -2.77 -12.67
N ILE A 80 -14.91 -3.55 -12.85
CA ILE A 80 -14.44 -4.53 -11.86
C ILE A 80 -14.00 -3.81 -10.57
N GLU A 81 -13.17 -2.77 -10.68
CA GLU A 81 -12.71 -1.98 -9.54
C GLU A 81 -13.86 -1.31 -8.79
N SER A 82 -14.83 -0.76 -9.51
CA SER A 82 -16.02 -0.15 -8.93
C SER A 82 -16.87 -1.17 -8.18
N LEU A 83 -17.06 -2.37 -8.72
CA LEU A 83 -17.83 -3.43 -8.07
C LEU A 83 -17.13 -3.87 -6.77
N ILE A 84 -15.83 -4.11 -6.82
CA ILE A 84 -15.00 -4.48 -5.66
C ILE A 84 -15.04 -3.40 -4.59
N THR A 85 -14.86 -2.15 -5.00
CA THR A 85 -14.92 -1.00 -4.11
C THR A 85 -16.27 -0.91 -3.42
N LYS A 86 -17.37 -0.99 -4.17
CA LYS A 86 -18.73 -0.96 -3.60
C LYS A 86 -18.93 -2.07 -2.56
N THR A 87 -18.59 -3.31 -2.91
CA THR A 87 -18.78 -4.45 -2.01
C THR A 87 -17.99 -4.32 -0.73
N PHE A 88 -16.72 -3.94 -0.79
CA PHE A 88 -15.93 -3.78 0.44
C PHE A 88 -16.42 -2.59 1.27
N LYS A 89 -16.85 -1.48 0.65
CA LYS A 89 -17.42 -0.32 1.36
C LYS A 89 -18.77 -0.64 2.03
N GLU A 90 -19.54 -1.58 1.50
CA GLU A 90 -20.79 -2.06 2.10
C GLU A 90 -20.57 -3.17 3.15
N SER A 91 -19.36 -3.72 3.25
CA SER A 91 -19.01 -4.81 4.16
C SER A 91 -18.49 -4.33 5.54
N ASN A 92 -18.25 -5.30 6.44
CA ASN A 92 -17.57 -5.06 7.71
C ASN A 92 -16.07 -4.71 7.57
N LEU A 93 -15.54 -4.66 6.35
CA LEU A 93 -14.16 -4.25 6.02
C LEU A 93 -14.07 -2.83 5.45
N ARG A 94 -15.17 -2.05 5.45
CA ARG A 94 -15.22 -0.71 4.84
C ARG A 94 -14.15 0.27 5.30
N ASN A 95 -13.73 0.16 6.56
CA ASN A 95 -12.75 1.04 7.18
C ASN A 95 -11.31 0.57 6.93
N GLN A 96 -11.13 -0.71 6.62
CA GLN A 96 -9.84 -1.31 6.32
C GLN A 96 -9.55 -1.27 4.81
N PHE A 97 -10.59 -1.38 3.97
CA PHE A 97 -10.44 -1.35 2.53
C PHE A 97 -10.09 0.06 2.04
N ILE A 98 -8.94 0.16 1.39
CA ILE A 98 -8.47 1.40 0.76
C ILE A 98 -8.95 1.43 -0.69
N ARG A 99 -8.52 0.45 -1.50
CA ARG A 99 -8.92 0.34 -2.91
C ARG A 99 -8.57 -1.02 -3.54
N ALA A 100 -9.08 -1.25 -4.74
CA ALA A 100 -8.72 -2.35 -5.61
C ALA A 100 -8.19 -1.82 -6.94
N HIS A 101 -7.32 -2.57 -7.60
CA HIS A 101 -6.81 -2.26 -8.93
C HIS A 101 -6.67 -3.52 -9.79
N VAL A 102 -7.13 -3.48 -11.04
CA VAL A 102 -6.90 -4.55 -12.01
C VAL A 102 -5.47 -4.46 -12.51
N ALA A 103 -4.61 -5.35 -12.01
CA ALA A 103 -3.22 -5.44 -12.44
C ALA A 103 -3.10 -6.00 -13.86
N LYS A 104 -3.96 -6.96 -14.24
CA LYS A 104 -3.94 -7.54 -15.59
C LYS A 104 -5.25 -8.21 -15.97
N LEU A 105 -5.68 -8.06 -17.22
CA LEU A 105 -6.68 -8.90 -17.86
C LEU A 105 -5.99 -9.94 -18.75
N ARG A 106 -6.38 -11.21 -18.62
CA ARG A 106 -5.80 -12.34 -19.37
C ARG A 106 -6.89 -13.16 -20.04
N GLN A 107 -6.54 -13.79 -21.15
CA GLN A 107 -7.39 -14.77 -21.80
C GLN A 107 -7.47 -16.04 -20.96
N ASP A 108 -8.68 -16.58 -20.82
CA ASP A 108 -8.97 -17.84 -20.15
C ASP A 108 -9.99 -18.64 -20.97
N GLY A 109 -9.47 -19.45 -21.91
CA GLY A 109 -10.29 -20.04 -22.97
C GLY A 109 -10.90 -18.96 -23.88
N SER A 110 -12.23 -18.93 -23.98
CA SER A 110 -12.97 -17.85 -24.64
C SER A 110 -13.28 -16.67 -23.72
N GLY A 111 -13.11 -16.83 -22.41
CA GLY A 111 -13.45 -15.84 -21.40
C GLY A 111 -12.27 -14.99 -20.95
N VAL A 112 -12.54 -14.11 -19.97
CA VAL A 112 -11.56 -13.19 -19.40
C VAL A 112 -11.28 -13.54 -17.95
N ARG A 113 -10.01 -13.54 -17.55
CA ARG A 113 -9.57 -13.63 -16.16
C ARG A 113 -8.87 -12.33 -15.74
N ALA A 114 -9.34 -11.72 -14.67
CA ALA A 114 -8.79 -10.49 -14.11
C ALA A 114 -7.92 -10.79 -12.87
N ASP A 115 -6.65 -10.40 -12.91
CA ASP A 115 -5.79 -10.37 -11.73
C ASP A 115 -5.94 -9.02 -11.03
N VAL A 116 -6.46 -9.04 -9.81
CA VAL A 116 -6.76 -7.82 -9.04
C VAL A 116 -5.91 -7.78 -7.78
N VAL A 117 -5.31 -6.62 -7.51
CA VAL A 117 -4.59 -6.32 -6.28
C VAL A 117 -5.45 -5.39 -5.43
N MET A 118 -5.65 -5.77 -4.17
CA MET A 118 -6.44 -5.02 -3.20
C MET A 118 -5.54 -4.56 -2.05
N LYS A 119 -5.69 -3.29 -1.66
CA LYS A 119 -4.97 -2.67 -0.54
C LYS A 119 -5.89 -2.52 0.65
N PHE A 120 -5.42 -3.03 1.80
CA PHE A 120 -6.07 -2.89 3.08
C PHE A 120 -5.14 -2.22 4.08
N GLN A 121 -5.70 -1.50 5.03
CA GLN A 121 -4.96 -0.83 6.09
C GLN A 121 -5.55 -1.25 7.45
N PHE A 122 -4.71 -1.84 8.31
CA PHE A 122 -5.12 -2.29 9.65
C PHE A 122 -3.92 -2.48 10.60
N THR A 123 -4.20 -2.58 11.90
CA THR A 123 -3.18 -2.78 12.94
C THR A 123 -2.70 -4.23 13.01
N ARG A 124 -1.41 -4.42 13.33
CA ARG A 124 -0.72 -5.73 13.38
C ARG A 124 -1.40 -6.77 14.29
N ASN A 125 -2.16 -6.32 15.30
CA ASN A 125 -2.86 -7.22 16.24
C ASN A 125 -4.02 -8.00 15.58
N ASN A 126 -4.48 -7.58 14.39
CA ASN A 126 -5.36 -8.40 13.59
C ASN A 126 -4.52 -9.45 12.85
N ASN A 127 -4.51 -10.69 13.34
CA ASN A 127 -3.80 -11.82 12.70
C ASN A 127 -4.05 -11.82 11.18
N GLY A 128 -3.00 -11.75 10.36
CA GLY A 128 -3.12 -11.69 8.89
C GLY A 128 -3.94 -12.85 8.29
N ALA A 129 -3.92 -14.01 8.93
CA ALA A 129 -4.78 -15.16 8.60
C ALA A 129 -6.28 -14.88 8.85
N SER A 130 -6.62 -14.21 9.97
CA SER A 130 -7.99 -13.77 10.25
C SER A 130 -8.46 -12.74 9.23
N MET A 131 -7.59 -11.79 8.85
CA MET A 131 -7.93 -10.82 7.81
C MET A 131 -8.15 -11.48 6.46
N LYS A 132 -7.29 -12.42 6.08
CA LYS A 132 -7.44 -13.22 4.86
C LYS A 132 -8.83 -13.87 4.78
N SER A 133 -9.25 -14.57 5.84
CA SER A 133 -10.56 -15.23 5.87
C SER A 133 -11.74 -14.25 5.82
N ARG A 134 -11.61 -13.06 6.42
CA ARG A 134 -12.64 -12.02 6.33
C ARG A 134 -12.78 -11.47 4.91
N ILE A 135 -11.65 -11.23 4.23
CA ILE A 135 -11.63 -10.79 2.83
C ILE A 135 -12.27 -11.87 1.95
N GLU A 136 -11.89 -13.13 2.11
CA GLU A 136 -12.49 -14.25 1.38
C GLU A 136 -14.01 -14.35 1.63
N SER A 137 -14.46 -14.15 2.87
CA SER A 137 -15.90 -14.15 3.19
C SER A 137 -16.66 -13.03 2.47
N VAL A 138 -16.10 -11.82 2.41
CA VAL A 138 -16.71 -10.69 1.69
C VAL A 138 -16.71 -10.92 0.17
N LEU A 139 -15.61 -11.43 -0.41
CA LEU A 139 -15.56 -11.79 -1.83
C LEU A 139 -16.55 -12.90 -2.19
N ARG A 140 -16.79 -13.85 -1.27
CA ARG A 140 -17.84 -14.87 -1.47
C ARG A 140 -19.25 -14.28 -1.43
N GLN A 141 -19.48 -13.19 -0.70
CA GLN A 141 -20.77 -12.50 -0.71
C GLN A 141 -20.99 -11.70 -2.00
N MET A 142 -19.91 -11.23 -2.65
CA MET A 142 -19.95 -10.57 -3.95
C MET A 142 -20.56 -11.45 -5.05
N LEU A 143 -20.27 -12.76 -5.02
CA LEU A 143 -20.80 -13.75 -5.96
C LEU A 143 -22.32 -13.73 -6.07
N ASN A 144 -23.02 -13.46 -4.96
CA ASN A 144 -24.48 -13.56 -4.90
C ASN A 144 -25.20 -12.24 -5.24
N ASN A 145 -24.47 -11.12 -5.37
CA ASN A 145 -25.01 -9.77 -5.59
C ASN A 145 -24.46 -9.08 -6.85
N SER A 146 -23.75 -9.80 -7.73
CA SER A 146 -22.93 -9.21 -8.80
C SER A 146 -23.67 -8.50 -9.95
N GLY A 147 -25.00 -8.45 -9.94
CA GLY A 147 -25.77 -7.78 -11.01
C GLY A 147 -25.46 -8.40 -12.38
N ASN A 148 -25.18 -7.58 -13.41
CA ASN A 148 -24.97 -8.04 -14.78
C ASN A 148 -23.57 -8.62 -15.08
N LEU A 149 -22.56 -8.34 -14.26
CA LEU A 149 -21.20 -8.85 -14.48
C LEU A 149 -21.02 -10.07 -13.58
N GLU A 150 -21.25 -11.26 -14.11
CA GLU A 150 -21.11 -12.48 -13.31
C GLU A 150 -19.61 -12.79 -13.14
N ILE A 151 -19.10 -12.50 -11.94
CA ILE A 151 -17.70 -12.69 -11.58
C ILE A 151 -17.59 -13.93 -10.71
N ASN A 152 -16.79 -14.91 -11.10
CA ASN A 152 -16.42 -16.04 -10.26
C ASN A 152 -15.02 -15.82 -9.66
N PRO A 153 -14.88 -15.44 -8.38
CA PRO A 153 -13.60 -15.37 -7.71
C PRO A 153 -12.96 -16.75 -7.64
N SER A 154 -11.66 -16.85 -7.92
CA SER A 154 -10.89 -18.00 -7.44
C SER A 154 -11.03 -18.08 -5.92
N THR A 155 -11.34 -19.26 -5.39
CA THR A 155 -11.63 -19.50 -3.97
C THR A 155 -10.49 -19.17 -3.00
N GLU A 156 -9.31 -18.81 -3.52
CA GLU A 156 -8.12 -18.48 -2.73
C GLU A 156 -7.63 -17.06 -3.04
N ILE A 157 -7.28 -16.33 -1.98
CA ILE A 157 -6.52 -15.08 -2.08
C ILE A 157 -5.08 -15.28 -1.63
N THR A 158 -4.16 -14.55 -2.26
CA THR A 158 -2.72 -14.58 -1.95
C THR A 158 -2.32 -13.27 -1.29
N SER A 159 -1.77 -13.32 -0.07
CA SER A 159 -1.14 -12.14 0.53
C SER A 159 0.15 -11.81 -0.23
N LEU A 160 0.36 -10.54 -0.56
CA LEU A 160 1.56 -10.07 -1.24
C LEU A 160 2.48 -9.34 -0.26
N THR A 161 3.79 -9.50 -0.46
CA THR A 161 4.79 -8.59 0.12
C THR A 161 4.74 -7.26 -0.62
N ASP A 162 5.25 -6.18 -0.01
CA ASP A 162 5.28 -4.86 -0.65
C ASP A 162 6.00 -4.89 -2.00
N GLN A 163 7.11 -5.63 -2.10
CA GLN A 163 7.86 -5.81 -3.34
C GLN A 163 7.08 -6.62 -4.39
N ALA A 164 6.35 -7.66 -3.98
CA ALA A 164 5.52 -8.41 -4.92
C ALA A 164 4.35 -7.56 -5.42
N ALA A 165 3.70 -6.79 -4.54
CA ALA A 165 2.65 -5.85 -4.91
C ALA A 165 3.16 -4.78 -5.88
N ALA A 166 4.34 -4.23 -5.61
CA ALA A 166 5.04 -3.30 -6.50
C ALA A 166 5.22 -3.91 -7.90
N ASN A 167 5.71 -5.14 -8.01
CA ASN A 167 5.87 -5.80 -9.32
C ASN A 167 4.54 -5.99 -10.07
N TRP A 168 3.45 -6.27 -9.35
CA TRP A 168 2.11 -6.38 -9.97
C TRP A 168 1.55 -5.02 -10.42
N LEU A 169 1.94 -3.93 -9.76
CA LEU A 169 1.43 -2.59 -10.02
C LEU A 169 2.33 -1.75 -10.96
N ILE A 170 3.63 -2.02 -11.00
CA ILE A 170 4.68 -1.18 -11.64
C ILE A 170 5.04 -1.62 -13.06
N ASN A 171 4.65 -2.82 -13.49
CA ASN A 171 4.96 -3.33 -14.84
C ASN A 171 4.15 -2.65 -15.97
N GLU A 172 3.44 -1.57 -15.68
CA GLU A 172 2.61 -0.82 -16.62
C GLU A 172 3.06 0.65 -16.71
N CYS A 173 2.65 1.35 -17.76
CA CYS A 173 2.94 2.79 -17.89
C CYS A 173 2.17 3.62 -16.83
N GLY A 174 2.72 4.78 -16.44
CA GLY A 174 2.09 5.64 -15.44
C GLY A 174 2.11 5.08 -14.02
N ALA A 175 2.95 4.06 -13.78
CA ALA A 175 3.05 3.36 -12.52
C ALA A 175 4.28 3.80 -11.70
N GLY A 176 4.08 4.67 -10.71
CA GLY A 176 5.14 5.18 -9.85
C GLY A 176 5.29 4.34 -8.58
N PRO A 177 6.37 4.49 -7.80
CA PRO A 177 6.43 3.98 -6.43
C PRO A 177 5.25 4.47 -5.57
N ASP A 178 4.67 5.63 -5.92
CA ASP A 178 3.46 6.17 -5.33
C ASP A 178 2.18 5.38 -5.71
N LEU A 179 2.27 4.38 -6.60
CA LEU A 179 1.25 3.32 -6.70
C LEU A 179 1.22 2.39 -5.48
N ILE A 180 2.20 2.47 -4.58
CA ILE A 180 2.22 1.76 -3.31
C ILE A 180 1.54 2.62 -2.22
N THR A 181 1.60 3.96 -2.33
CA THR A 181 0.96 4.91 -1.40
C THR A 181 -0.49 5.21 -1.78
N LEU A 182 -0.87 5.23 -3.06
CA LEU A 182 -2.27 5.31 -3.52
C LEU A 182 -3.09 6.41 -2.86
N SER A 183 -2.45 7.57 -2.72
CA SER A 183 -3.08 8.78 -2.20
C SER A 183 -3.88 9.44 -3.31
N GLU A 184 -5.20 9.62 -3.11
CA GLU A 184 -6.05 10.49 -3.96
C GLU A 184 -5.82 11.99 -3.64
N GLN A 185 -4.71 12.37 -3.02
CA GLN A 185 -4.50 13.75 -2.62
C GLN A 185 -3.92 14.58 -3.76
N ARG A 186 -4.69 15.60 -4.15
CA ARG A 186 -4.19 16.70 -4.98
C ARG A 186 -3.06 17.41 -4.24
N ILE A 187 -1.91 17.61 -4.89
CA ILE A 187 -0.77 18.30 -4.29
C ILE A 187 -1.15 19.77 -4.04
N LEU A 188 -1.33 20.15 -2.77
CA LEU A 188 -1.47 21.53 -2.30
C LEU A 188 -0.36 21.79 -1.28
N GLY A 189 0.54 22.72 -1.57
CA GLY A 189 1.72 22.97 -0.71
C GLY A 189 2.70 21.79 -0.67
N GLY A 190 2.96 21.19 -1.84
CA GLY A 190 3.79 20.00 -1.97
C GLY A 190 5.21 20.18 -1.43
N THR A 191 5.81 19.07 -1.03
CA THR A 191 7.22 18.97 -0.66
C THR A 191 8.04 18.45 -1.84
N GLU A 192 9.36 18.56 -1.74
CA GLU A 192 10.27 17.93 -2.70
C GLU A 192 9.97 16.42 -2.81
N ALA A 193 9.89 15.93 -4.04
CA ALA A 193 9.65 14.51 -4.29
C ALA A 193 10.94 13.72 -4.08
N GLU A 194 10.81 12.50 -3.57
CA GLU A 194 11.95 11.59 -3.48
C GLU A 194 12.44 11.22 -4.90
N GLU A 195 13.72 10.91 -5.01
CA GLU A 195 14.31 10.47 -6.26
C GLU A 195 13.58 9.21 -6.76
N GLY A 196 13.10 9.26 -8.01
CA GLY A 196 12.37 8.15 -8.63
C GLY A 196 10.88 8.06 -8.32
N SER A 197 10.28 8.95 -7.51
CA SER A 197 8.83 8.94 -7.23
C SER A 197 7.97 9.14 -8.48
N TRP A 198 8.49 9.86 -9.49
CA TRP A 198 7.80 10.15 -10.75
C TRP A 198 8.67 9.74 -11.93
N PRO A 199 8.79 8.43 -12.23
CA PRO A 199 9.80 7.93 -13.16
C PRO A 199 9.59 8.38 -14.61
N TRP A 200 8.39 8.85 -14.97
CA TRP A 200 8.12 9.46 -16.28
C TRP A 200 8.46 10.96 -16.34
N GLN A 201 8.70 11.64 -15.22
CA GLN A 201 9.00 13.06 -15.21
C GLN A 201 10.39 13.31 -15.83
N VAL A 202 10.48 14.21 -16.80
CA VAL A 202 11.74 14.57 -17.44
C VAL A 202 12.03 16.07 -17.38
N SER A 203 13.32 16.39 -17.35
CA SER A 203 13.86 17.75 -17.44
C SER A 203 14.41 17.98 -18.85
N LEU A 204 13.74 18.84 -19.62
CA LEU A 204 14.24 19.31 -20.91
C LEU A 204 15.25 20.43 -20.65
N ARG A 205 16.49 20.22 -21.09
CA ARG A 205 17.60 21.16 -20.82
C ARG A 205 18.03 21.89 -22.08
N LEU A 206 18.20 23.21 -21.97
CA LEU A 206 18.80 24.07 -22.98
C LEU A 206 20.05 24.72 -22.38
N ASN A 207 21.20 24.66 -23.07
CA ASN A 207 22.47 25.16 -22.55
C ASN A 207 22.82 24.62 -21.15
N ASN A 208 22.57 23.33 -20.91
CA ASN A 208 22.70 22.66 -19.61
C ASN A 208 21.82 23.22 -18.47
N ALA A 209 20.91 24.16 -18.72
CA ALA A 209 19.94 24.63 -17.74
C ALA A 209 18.57 23.96 -17.96
N HIS A 210 17.82 23.73 -16.87
CA HIS A 210 16.42 23.30 -16.99
C HIS A 210 15.61 24.39 -17.71
N HIS A 211 14.86 23.99 -18.73
CA HIS A 211 14.03 24.89 -19.54
C HIS A 211 12.55 24.54 -19.40
N CYS A 212 12.21 23.26 -19.54
CA CYS A 212 10.84 22.77 -19.44
C CYS A 212 10.75 21.39 -18.82
N GLY A 213 9.57 21.05 -18.31
CA GLY A 213 9.21 19.67 -17.96
C GLY A 213 8.69 18.88 -19.17
N GLY A 214 8.61 17.57 -19.01
CA GLY A 214 7.91 16.68 -19.93
C GLY A 214 7.55 15.36 -19.25
N SER A 215 6.90 14.48 -20.00
CA SER A 215 6.57 13.13 -19.55
C SER A 215 7.01 12.09 -20.58
N LEU A 216 7.74 11.08 -20.14
CA LEU A 216 8.08 9.91 -20.95
C LEU A 216 6.80 9.11 -21.22
N ILE A 217 6.43 8.99 -22.50
CA ILE A 217 5.21 8.27 -22.91
C ILE A 217 5.49 6.88 -23.49
N ASN A 218 6.74 6.62 -23.88
CA ASN A 218 7.28 5.30 -24.22
C ASN A 218 8.83 5.36 -24.23
N ASN A 219 9.50 4.30 -24.68
CA ASN A 219 10.96 4.21 -24.70
C ASN A 219 11.69 5.19 -25.64
N MET A 220 10.98 5.93 -26.50
CA MET A 220 11.58 6.82 -27.49
C MET A 220 10.96 8.23 -27.53
N TRP A 221 9.83 8.44 -26.86
CA TRP A 221 9.03 9.66 -27.01
C TRP A 221 8.76 10.33 -25.66
N ILE A 222 8.97 11.64 -25.63
CA ILE A 222 8.61 12.54 -24.53
C ILE A 222 7.48 13.45 -25.02
N LEU A 223 6.43 13.58 -24.21
CA LEU A 223 5.39 14.58 -24.38
C LEU A 223 5.73 15.84 -23.57
N THR A 224 5.59 17.02 -24.17
CA THR A 224 5.80 18.32 -23.51
C THR A 224 4.95 19.40 -24.16
N ALA A 225 4.97 20.61 -23.60
CA ALA A 225 4.21 21.74 -24.11
C ALA A 225 4.88 22.33 -25.37
N ALA A 226 4.10 22.56 -26.42
CA ALA A 226 4.61 23.10 -27.69
C ALA A 226 5.32 24.46 -27.54
N HIS A 227 4.94 25.29 -26.56
CA HIS A 227 5.56 26.59 -26.32
C HIS A 227 7.00 26.49 -25.78
N CYS A 228 7.46 25.32 -25.33
CA CYS A 228 8.83 25.11 -24.90
C CYS A 228 9.85 25.20 -26.04
N PHE A 229 9.40 25.09 -27.31
CA PHE A 229 10.24 25.12 -28.52
C PHE A 229 9.92 26.29 -29.46
N ARG A 230 9.35 27.36 -28.90
CA ARG A 230 9.16 28.61 -29.63
C ARG A 230 10.35 29.54 -29.45
#